data_AF-A0AAI8LJM9-F1
#
_entry.id   AF-A0AAI8LJM9-F1
#
_cell.length_a   1.000
_cell.length_b   1.000
_cell.length_c   1.000
_cell.angle_alpha   90.00
_cell.angle_beta   90.00
_cell.angle_gamma   90.00
#
_symmetry.space_group_name_H-M   'P 1'
#
loop_
_entity.id
_entity.type
_entity.pdbx_description
1 polymer ?
#
loop_
_entity_poly.entity_id
_entity_poly.type
_entity_poly.pdbx_seq_one_letter_code
_entity_poly.pdbx_strand_id
1 'polypeptide(L)'
;MLHGLLSFTQLYGLYPSGSLAAFQKIFDTKIYTLLYGENTFRFFIAIFDVIFGVNKSSSLVQDFINIGNTSINVYTFYQYYLYDFGPIYALIVQFIIGILHGVSFKNMSMKKPFWIFLYSILIYPLLMQFFQDQYFSIFSTWMQLIIVGFLTLKTDLLFYVKIKK
;
A
#
# COMPACT_ATOMS: atom_id res chain seq x y z
N MET A 1 -30.70 9.49 -8.24
CA MET A 1 -30.48 10.19 -9.52
C MET A 1 -29.04 9.90 -9.95
N LEU A 2 -28.84 8.79 -10.66
CA LEU A 2 -27.55 8.39 -11.21
C LEU A 2 -27.51 8.79 -12.70
N HIS A 3 -26.30 8.97 -13.23
CA HIS A 3 -25.93 9.12 -14.65
C HIS A 3 -25.61 10.52 -15.17
N GLY A 4 -24.46 11.04 -14.71
CA GLY A 4 -23.45 11.51 -15.66
C GLY A 4 -22.22 10.64 -15.46
N LEU A 5 -21.70 9.99 -16.50
CA LEU A 5 -20.34 9.44 -16.46
C LEU A 5 -19.43 10.62 -16.08
N LEU A 6 -18.81 10.55 -14.89
CA LEU A 6 -17.84 11.55 -14.49
C LEU A 6 -16.82 11.65 -15.62
N SER A 7 -16.57 12.88 -16.11
CA SER A 7 -15.53 13.06 -17.10
C SER A 7 -14.20 12.59 -16.49
N PHE A 8 -13.27 12.18 -17.34
CA PHE A 8 -11.94 11.76 -16.89
C PHE A 8 -11.31 12.80 -15.94
N THR A 9 -11.41 14.08 -16.27
CA THR A 9 -10.95 15.19 -15.44
C THR A 9 -11.63 15.24 -14.07
N GLN A 10 -12.94 14.98 -14.00
CA GLN A 10 -13.68 14.92 -12.75
C GLN A 10 -13.27 13.71 -11.89
N LEU A 11 -12.99 12.56 -12.52
CA LEU A 11 -12.51 11.38 -11.81
C LEU A 11 -11.12 11.63 -11.18
N TYR A 12 -10.19 12.21 -11.94
CA TYR A 12 -8.84 12.54 -11.47
C TYR A 12 -8.84 13.66 -10.43
N GLY A 13 -9.79 14.59 -10.49
CA GLY A 13 -9.99 15.57 -9.43
C GLY A 13 -10.55 14.91 -8.18
N LEU A 14 -11.62 14.13 -8.32
CA LEU A 14 -12.40 13.59 -7.21
C LEU A 14 -11.68 12.51 -6.41
N TYR A 15 -10.94 11.59 -7.03
CA TYR A 15 -10.40 10.44 -6.31
C TYR A 15 -9.24 10.82 -5.36
N PRO A 16 -8.21 11.57 -5.80
CA PRO A 16 -7.15 12.04 -4.90
C PRO A 16 -7.67 13.05 -3.87
N SER A 17 -8.44 14.06 -4.29
CA SER A 17 -8.96 15.08 -3.36
C SER A 17 -10.02 14.52 -2.42
N GLY A 18 -10.86 13.61 -2.91
CA GLY A 18 -11.89 12.92 -2.16
C GLY A 18 -11.28 12.02 -1.09
N SER A 19 -10.20 11.29 -1.38
CA SER A 19 -9.53 10.47 -0.35
C SER A 19 -9.05 11.33 0.84
N LEU A 20 -8.52 12.52 0.58
CA LEU A 20 -8.09 13.48 1.60
C LEU A 20 -9.28 14.05 2.38
N ALA A 21 -10.36 14.40 1.68
CA ALA A 21 -11.60 14.85 2.32
C ALA A 21 -12.26 13.75 3.17
N ALA A 22 -12.21 12.48 2.73
CA ALA A 22 -12.63 11.32 3.51
C ALA A 22 -11.81 11.20 4.79
N PHE A 23 -10.48 11.26 4.65
CA PHE A 23 -9.57 11.18 5.78
C PHE A 23 -9.82 12.32 6.78
N GLN A 24 -9.96 13.56 6.31
CA GLN A 24 -10.28 14.71 7.15
C GLN A 24 -11.60 14.49 7.91
N LYS A 25 -12.65 14.05 7.22
CA LYS A 25 -13.93 13.74 7.84
C LYS A 25 -13.79 12.68 8.93
N ILE A 26 -13.10 11.57 8.66
CA ILE A 26 -12.85 10.49 9.62
C ILE A 26 -12.08 11.01 10.84
N PHE A 27 -11.06 11.83 10.60
CA PHE A 27 -10.21 12.38 11.64
C PHE A 27 -10.97 13.36 12.55
N ASP A 28 -11.71 14.31 11.97
CA ASP A 28 -12.44 15.34 12.72
C ASP A 28 -13.60 14.76 13.53
N THR A 29 -14.35 13.85 12.91
CA THR A 29 -15.51 13.21 13.55
C THR A 29 -15.11 12.10 14.51
N LYS A 30 -13.85 11.67 14.47
CA LYS A 30 -13.33 10.49 15.20
C LYS A 30 -14.18 9.24 14.98
N ILE A 31 -14.77 9.10 13.80
CA ILE A 31 -15.50 7.90 13.38
C ILE A 31 -14.48 6.87 12.93
N TYR A 32 -13.67 6.37 13.87
CA TYR A 32 -12.80 5.24 13.64
C TYR A 32 -12.73 4.36 14.88
N THR A 33 -12.84 3.04 14.68
CA THR A 33 -12.66 2.02 15.71
C THR A 33 -11.27 1.45 15.61
N LEU A 34 -10.59 1.26 16.75
CA LEU A 34 -9.28 0.62 16.73
C LEU A 34 -9.40 -0.84 16.31
N LEU A 35 -8.72 -1.20 15.22
CA LEU A 35 -8.63 -2.54 14.65
C LEU A 35 -7.39 -3.30 15.13
N TYR A 36 -6.56 -2.69 15.98
CA TYR A 36 -5.44 -3.34 16.67
C TYR A 36 -4.47 -4.11 15.74
N GLY A 37 -4.28 -3.62 14.52
CA GLY A 37 -3.31 -4.18 13.57
C GLY A 37 -3.91 -5.11 12.51
N GLU A 38 -5.23 -5.21 12.38
CA GLU A 38 -5.85 -5.99 11.29
C GLU A 38 -5.37 -5.57 9.90
N ASN A 39 -5.11 -4.27 9.67
CA ASN A 39 -4.59 -3.81 8.37
C ASN A 39 -3.09 -4.05 8.24
N THR A 40 -2.31 -3.69 9.25
CA THR A 40 -0.85 -3.81 9.27
C THR A 40 -0.39 -5.26 9.17
N PHE A 41 -1.02 -6.16 9.93
CA PHE A 41 -0.66 -7.57 10.01
C PHE A 41 -1.53 -8.46 9.13
N ARG A 42 -2.31 -7.86 8.21
CA ARG A 42 -3.26 -8.56 7.33
C ARG A 42 -2.67 -9.80 6.66
N PHE A 43 -1.44 -9.70 6.14
CA PHE A 43 -0.75 -10.83 5.51
C PHE A 43 -0.59 -12.02 6.45
N PHE A 44 -0.13 -11.78 7.68
CA PHE A 44 0.07 -12.83 8.68
C PHE A 44 -1.27 -13.39 9.16
N ILE A 45 -2.28 -12.53 9.36
CA ILE A 45 -3.64 -12.95 9.72
C ILE A 45 -4.22 -13.85 8.63
N ALA A 46 -4.06 -13.50 7.35
CA ALA A 46 -4.52 -14.32 6.23
C ALA A 46 -3.84 -15.69 6.19
N ILE A 47 -2.54 -15.78 6.53
CA ILE A 47 -1.86 -17.08 6.69
C ILE A 47 -2.49 -17.88 7.82
N PHE A 48 -2.71 -17.26 8.99
CA PHE A 48 -3.35 -17.92 10.12
C PHE A 48 -4.76 -18.40 9.80
N ASP A 49 -5.54 -17.63 9.04
CA ASP A 49 -6.87 -18.03 8.60
C ASP A 49 -6.86 -19.27 7.72
N VAL A 50 -5.88 -19.37 6.80
CA VAL A 50 -5.74 -20.55 5.94
C VAL A 50 -5.32 -21.78 6.75
N ILE A 51 -4.46 -21.62 7.76
CA ILE A 51 -3.95 -22.75 8.56
C ILE A 51 -4.97 -23.22 9.61
N PHE A 52 -5.65 -22.29 10.27
CA PHE A 52 -6.48 -22.55 11.44
C PHE A 52 -7.98 -22.34 11.21
N GLY A 53 -8.40 -21.82 10.05
CA GLY A 53 -9.81 -21.64 9.68
C GLY A 53 -10.54 -20.52 10.43
N VAL A 54 -9.81 -19.50 10.92
CA VAL A 54 -10.36 -18.49 11.84
C VAL A 54 -11.17 -17.39 11.12
N ASN A 55 -10.98 -17.21 9.81
CA ASN A 55 -11.68 -16.25 8.94
C ASN A 55 -11.74 -14.80 9.48
N LYS A 56 -10.60 -14.27 9.96
CA LYS A 56 -10.49 -12.91 10.53
C LYS A 56 -9.85 -11.87 9.61
N SER A 57 -9.38 -12.24 8.43
CA SER A 57 -8.69 -11.31 7.54
C SER A 57 -9.64 -10.21 7.06
N SER A 58 -9.19 -8.96 7.14
CA SER A 58 -9.96 -7.82 6.65
C SER A 58 -10.05 -7.81 5.12
N SER A 59 -11.19 -7.31 4.61
CA SER A 59 -11.43 -7.11 3.18
C SER A 59 -10.42 -6.09 2.61
N LEU A 60 -9.93 -6.36 1.39
CA LEU A 60 -9.13 -5.38 0.63
C LEU A 60 -9.99 -4.21 0.14
N VAL A 61 -11.23 -4.51 -0.24
CA VAL A 61 -12.17 -3.49 -0.72
C VAL A 61 -12.74 -2.77 0.49
N GLN A 62 -12.55 -1.46 0.51
CA GLN A 62 -13.06 -0.60 1.56
C GLN A 62 -14.53 -0.23 1.33
N ASP A 63 -15.22 0.07 2.42
CA ASP A 63 -16.61 0.54 2.37
C ASP A 63 -16.70 1.94 1.73
N PHE A 64 -17.87 2.27 1.19
CA PHE A 64 -18.10 3.60 0.62
C PHE A 64 -18.36 4.65 1.71
N ILE A 65 -17.70 5.80 1.60
CA ILE A 65 -17.97 7.00 2.40
C ILE A 65 -18.58 8.10 1.53
N ASN A 66 -19.57 8.78 2.09
CA ASN A 66 -20.22 9.93 1.44
C ASN A 66 -19.43 11.21 1.70
N ILE A 67 -19.04 11.88 0.63
CA ILE A 67 -18.42 13.21 0.60
C ILE A 67 -19.29 14.14 -0.24
N GLY A 68 -19.99 15.06 0.42
CA GLY A 68 -21.00 15.89 -0.24
C GLY A 68 -22.07 15.02 -0.90
N ASN A 69 -22.25 15.18 -2.22
CA ASN A 69 -23.25 14.44 -3.00
C ASN A 69 -22.70 13.18 -3.69
N THR A 70 -21.45 12.77 -3.38
CA THR A 70 -20.80 11.64 -4.04
C THR A 70 -20.28 10.63 -3.01
N SER A 71 -20.36 9.34 -3.33
CA SER A 71 -19.78 8.25 -2.54
C SER A 71 -18.46 7.79 -3.15
N ILE A 72 -17.41 7.65 -2.35
CA ILE A 72 -16.12 7.11 -2.77
C ILE A 72 -15.70 5.95 -1.85
N ASN A 73 -14.88 5.03 -2.36
CA ASN A 73 -14.30 3.92 -1.59
C ASN A 73 -12.77 3.94 -1.62
N VAL A 74 -12.19 5.09 -1.92
CA VAL A 74 -10.74 5.31 -1.90
C VAL A 74 -10.37 6.15 -0.71
N TYR A 75 -9.26 5.77 -0.09
CA TYR A 75 -8.85 6.31 1.19
C TYR A 75 -7.35 6.48 1.20
N THR A 76 -6.87 7.53 1.85
CA THR A 76 -5.43 7.74 1.94
C THR A 76 -4.76 6.59 2.68
N PHE A 77 -3.48 6.39 2.38
CA PHE A 77 -2.59 5.51 3.12
C PHE A 77 -2.73 5.66 4.65
N TYR A 78 -2.88 6.89 5.14
CA TYR A 78 -3.00 7.17 6.58
C TYR A 78 -4.20 6.51 7.26
N GLN A 79 -5.31 6.31 6.53
CA GLN A 79 -6.51 5.72 7.10
C GLN A 79 -6.24 4.36 7.74
N TYR A 80 -5.54 3.47 7.03
CA TYR A 80 -5.35 2.08 7.44
C TYR A 80 -4.64 2.01 8.81
N TYR A 81 -3.61 2.84 9.00
CA TYR A 81 -2.83 2.90 10.23
C TYR A 81 -3.52 3.71 11.32
N LEU A 82 -4.32 4.70 10.95
CA LEU A 82 -5.21 5.40 11.88
C LEU A 82 -6.18 4.40 12.53
N TYR A 83 -6.82 3.56 11.73
CA TYR A 83 -7.72 2.52 12.23
C TYR A 83 -6.99 1.47 13.07
N ASP A 84 -5.74 1.11 12.78
CA ASP A 84 -5.04 0.09 13.58
C ASP A 84 -4.69 0.57 14.99
N PHE A 85 -3.96 1.69 15.10
CA PHE A 85 -3.40 2.15 16.38
C PHE A 85 -3.47 3.68 16.58
N GLY A 86 -4.26 4.37 15.76
CA GLY A 86 -4.49 5.81 15.89
C GLY A 86 -3.46 6.70 15.16
N PRO A 87 -3.57 8.03 15.33
CA PRO A 87 -2.88 8.98 14.48
C PRO A 87 -1.36 9.03 14.67
N ILE A 88 -0.88 8.83 15.90
CA ILE A 88 0.56 8.77 16.18
C ILE A 88 1.20 7.61 15.43
N TYR A 89 0.54 6.45 15.42
CA TYR A 89 1.02 5.29 14.69
C TYR A 89 1.05 5.53 13.18
N ALA A 90 0.02 6.15 12.62
CA ALA A 90 -0.01 6.50 11.19
C ALA A 90 1.19 7.39 10.78
N LEU A 91 1.59 8.34 11.63
CA LEU A 91 2.78 9.16 11.40
C LEU A 91 4.08 8.38 11.51
N ILE A 92 4.19 7.48 12.49
CA ILE A 92 5.35 6.59 12.65
C ILE A 92 5.52 5.71 11.40
N VAL A 93 4.45 5.12 10.91
CA VAL A 93 4.49 4.29 9.69
C VAL A 93 4.91 5.12 8.49
N GLN A 94 4.33 6.31 8.29
CA GLN A 94 4.74 7.22 7.21
C GLN A 94 6.23 7.58 7.28
N PHE A 95 6.75 7.83 8.49
CA PHE A 95 8.16 8.11 8.70
C PHE A 95 9.05 6.91 8.32
N ILE A 96 8.67 5.69 8.72
CA ILE A 96 9.38 4.46 8.36
C ILE A 96 9.38 4.25 6.83
N ILE A 97 8.23 4.46 6.18
CA ILE A 97 8.13 4.39 4.71
C ILE A 97 9.02 5.48 4.06
N GLY A 98 9.05 6.69 4.60
CA GLY A 98 9.97 7.74 4.16
C GLY A 98 11.44 7.34 4.22
N ILE A 99 11.87 6.69 5.32
CA ILE A 99 13.22 6.14 5.44
C ILE A 99 13.48 5.06 4.39
N LEU A 100 12.54 4.13 4.17
CA LEU A 100 12.65 3.09 3.16
C LEU A 100 12.91 3.67 1.76
N HIS A 101 12.16 4.72 1.40
CA HIS A 101 12.38 5.46 0.14
C HIS A 101 13.71 6.19 0.10
N GLY A 102 14.09 6.87 1.18
CA GLY A 102 15.37 7.57 1.25
C GLY A 102 16.57 6.62 1.08
N VAL A 103 16.53 5.46 1.74
CA VAL A 103 17.58 4.44 1.65
C VAL A 103 17.62 3.82 0.26
N SER A 104 16.46 3.46 -0.31
CA SER A 104 16.40 2.87 -1.65
C SER A 104 16.87 3.86 -2.73
N PHE A 105 16.44 5.12 -2.68
CA PHE A 105 16.89 6.18 -3.58
C PHE A 105 18.41 6.42 -3.50
N LYS A 106 18.95 6.51 -2.28
CA LYS A 106 20.40 6.70 -2.06
C LYS A 106 21.21 5.57 -2.70
N ASN A 107 20.79 4.31 -2.51
CA ASN A 107 21.52 3.17 -3.07
C ASN A 107 21.29 3.00 -4.60
N MET A 108 20.10 3.32 -5.09
CA MET A 108 19.81 3.36 -6.53
C MET A 108 20.72 4.37 -7.23
N SER A 109 20.94 5.53 -6.61
CA SER A 109 21.83 6.59 -7.12
C SER A 109 23.29 6.13 -7.25
N MET A 110 23.70 5.08 -6.53
CA MET A 110 25.01 4.42 -6.69
C MET A 110 25.04 3.41 -7.85
N LYS A 111 24.01 3.39 -8.70
CA LYS A 111 23.85 2.53 -9.89
C LYS A 111 23.95 1.02 -9.61
N LYS A 112 23.60 0.58 -8.40
CA LYS A 112 23.58 -0.85 -8.05
C LYS A 112 22.31 -1.51 -8.65
N PRO A 113 22.41 -2.54 -9.51
CA PRO A 113 21.28 -3.09 -10.25
C PRO A 113 20.08 -3.51 -9.39
N PHE A 114 20.33 -4.25 -8.30
CA PHE A 114 19.29 -4.65 -7.35
C PHE A 114 18.56 -3.46 -6.71
N TRP A 115 19.27 -2.38 -6.41
CA TRP A 115 18.67 -1.19 -5.80
C TRP A 115 17.91 -0.33 -6.81
N ILE A 116 18.32 -0.34 -8.08
CA ILE A 116 17.51 0.24 -9.17
C ILE A 116 16.17 -0.49 -9.24
N PHE A 117 16.19 -1.84 -9.30
CA PHE A 117 14.99 -2.66 -9.29
C PHE A 117 14.10 -2.38 -8.05
N LEU A 118 14.69 -2.42 -6.85
CA LEU A 118 13.94 -2.21 -5.60
C LEU A 118 13.30 -0.83 -5.55
N TYR A 119 14.03 0.23 -5.96
CA TYR A 119 13.48 1.57 -6.01
C TYR A 119 12.35 1.67 -7.04
N SER A 120 12.51 1.10 -8.23
CA SER A 120 11.47 1.10 -9.28
C SER A 120 10.16 0.47 -8.80
N ILE A 121 10.20 -0.66 -8.09
CA ILE A 121 8.97 -1.28 -7.58
C ILE A 121 8.35 -0.49 -6.41
N LEU A 122 9.17 0.18 -5.58
CA LEU A 122 8.70 0.99 -4.46
C LEU A 122 8.01 2.30 -4.90
N ILE A 123 8.28 2.80 -6.11
CA ILE A 123 7.56 3.96 -6.66
C ILE A 123 6.05 3.68 -6.79
N TYR A 124 5.64 2.46 -7.10
CA TYR A 124 4.23 2.11 -7.22
C TYR A 124 3.43 2.39 -5.93
N PRO A 125 3.76 1.79 -4.76
CA PRO A 125 2.99 2.04 -3.56
C PRO A 125 3.11 3.50 -3.08
N LEU A 126 4.18 4.21 -3.44
CA LEU A 126 4.33 5.64 -3.13
C LEU A 126 3.30 6.49 -3.88
N LEU A 127 3.13 6.24 -5.18
CA LEU A 127 2.10 6.91 -5.99
C LEU A 127 0.69 6.50 -5.55
N MET A 128 0.51 5.25 -5.11
CA MET A 128 -0.79 4.75 -4.70
C MET A 128 -1.24 5.25 -3.31
N GLN A 129 -0.36 5.91 -2.53
CA GLN A 129 -0.71 6.41 -1.18
C GLN A 129 -1.91 7.38 -1.16
N PHE A 130 -2.19 8.04 -2.28
CA PHE A 130 -3.37 8.92 -2.43
C PHE A 130 -4.68 8.15 -2.58
N PHE A 131 -4.65 6.83 -2.82
CA PHE A 131 -5.85 6.06 -3.14
C PHE A 131 -6.10 4.92 -2.17
N GLN A 132 -5.03 4.29 -1.66
CA GLN A 132 -5.10 3.16 -0.74
C GLN A 132 -3.73 2.82 -0.16
N ASP A 133 -3.68 2.07 0.93
CA ASP A 133 -2.45 1.37 1.31
C ASP A 133 -2.12 0.31 0.26
N GLN A 134 -0.87 0.31 -0.19
CA GLN A 134 -0.28 -0.72 -1.05
C GLN A 134 1.01 -1.28 -0.45
N TYR A 135 1.41 -0.91 0.77
CA TYR A 135 2.63 -1.44 1.39
C TYR A 135 2.36 -2.75 2.11
N PHE A 136 1.41 -2.76 3.06
CA PHE A 136 1.09 -3.96 3.84
C PHE A 136 -0.06 -4.76 3.24
N SER A 137 -1.03 -4.08 2.60
CA SER A 137 -2.19 -4.73 1.97
C SER A 137 -1.81 -5.80 0.93
N ILE A 138 -0.76 -5.56 0.15
CA ILE A 138 -0.19 -6.46 -0.87
C ILE A 138 1.23 -6.91 -0.52
N PHE A 139 1.55 -7.04 0.77
CA PHE A 139 2.87 -7.43 1.26
C PHE A 139 3.42 -8.71 0.61
N SER A 140 2.57 -9.71 0.39
CA SER A 140 2.94 -10.97 -0.28
C SER A 140 3.54 -10.73 -1.67
N THR A 141 2.95 -9.81 -2.44
CA THR A 141 3.43 -9.45 -3.77
C THR A 141 4.82 -8.83 -3.72
N TRP A 142 5.06 -7.92 -2.77
CA TRP A 142 6.38 -7.31 -2.59
C TRP A 142 7.43 -8.34 -2.20
N MET A 143 7.10 -9.24 -1.28
CA MET A 143 8.01 -10.31 -0.87
C MET A 143 8.42 -11.17 -2.08
N GLN A 144 7.46 -11.58 -2.92
CA GLN A 144 7.73 -12.36 -4.12
C GLN A 144 8.62 -11.60 -5.11
N LEU A 145 8.30 -10.32 -5.39
CA LEU A 145 9.10 -9.49 -6.30
C LEU A 145 10.53 -9.29 -5.79
N ILE A 146 10.70 -9.05 -4.49
CA ILE A 146 12.03 -8.88 -3.87
C ILE A 146 12.84 -10.19 -3.97
N ILE A 147 12.22 -11.34 -3.70
CA ILE A 147 12.87 -12.65 -3.81
C ILE A 147 13.31 -12.91 -5.25
N VAL A 148 12.41 -12.73 -6.23
CA VAL A 148 12.73 -12.94 -7.65
C VAL A 148 13.83 -11.97 -8.10
N GLY A 149 13.71 -10.69 -7.77
CA GLY A 149 14.73 -9.68 -8.08
C GLY A 149 16.08 -9.98 -7.44
N PHE A 150 16.10 -10.47 -6.21
CA PHE A 150 17.33 -10.87 -5.53
C PHE A 150 17.97 -12.08 -6.24
N LEU A 151 17.20 -13.14 -6.48
CA LEU A 151 17.70 -14.33 -7.18
C LEU A 151 18.23 -13.98 -8.59
N THR A 152 17.60 -13.04 -9.28
CA THR A 152 17.98 -12.66 -10.65
C THR A 152 19.21 -11.75 -10.68
N LEU A 153 19.32 -10.79 -9.75
CA LEU A 153 20.31 -9.69 -9.82
C LEU A 153 21.48 -9.86 -8.84
N LYS A 154 21.39 -10.79 -7.90
CA LYS A 154 22.45 -11.08 -6.91
C LYS A 154 22.99 -12.49 -6.99
N THR A 155 22.33 -13.39 -7.71
CA THR A 155 22.76 -14.79 -7.84
C THR A 155 22.67 -15.22 -9.30
N ASP A 156 23.43 -16.25 -9.67
CA ASP A 156 23.36 -16.86 -11.01
C ASP A 156 22.34 -18.01 -11.07
N LEU A 157 21.52 -18.19 -10.03
CA LEU A 157 20.60 -19.33 -9.89
C LEU A 157 19.60 -19.44 -11.05
N LEU A 158 19.15 -18.30 -11.59
CA LEU A 158 18.19 -18.25 -12.69
C LEU A 158 18.85 -18.24 -14.07
N PHE A 159 20.14 -17.90 -14.15
CA PHE A 159 20.89 -17.76 -15.41
C PHE A 159 22.10 -18.69 -15.48
N TYR A 160 22.02 -19.90 -14.92
CA TYR A 160 23.02 -20.94 -15.18
C TYR A 160 22.91 -21.42 -16.65
N VAL A 161 23.28 -20.55 -17.58
CA VAL A 161 23.56 -20.90 -18.96
C VAL A 161 25.01 -21.36 -18.95
N LYS A 162 25.19 -22.69 -18.95
CA LYS A 162 26.49 -23.33 -19.11
C LYS A 162 26.96 -23.03 -20.53
N ILE A 163 27.68 -21.92 -20.72
CA ILE A 163 28.37 -21.64 -21.98
C ILE A 163 29.48 -22.70 -22.08
N LYS A 164 29.22 -23.76 -22.86
CA LYS A 164 30.29 -24.65 -23.32
C LYS A 164 31.24 -23.80 -24.17
N LYS A 165 32.49 -23.67 -23.73
CA LYS A 165 33.61 -23.24 -24.57
C LYS A 165 33.81 -24.20 -25.73
#